data_AF-A0A6C0HXA5-F1
#
_entry.id   AF-A0A6C0HXA5-F1
#
_cell.length_a   1.000
_cell.length_b   1.000
_cell.length_c   1.000
_cell.angle_alpha   90.00
_cell.angle_beta   90.00
_cell.angle_gamma   90.00
#
_symmetry.space_group_name_H-M   'P 1'
#
loop_
_entity.id
_entity.type
_entity.pdbx_description
1 polymer ?
#
loop_
_entity_poly.entity_id
_entity_poly.type
_entity_poly.pdbx_seq_one_letter_code
_entity_poly.pdbx_strand_id
1 'polypeptide(L)'
;MSLSKNSKLLMSFLIDKKCISNIHHKKQTAKTKHILKTLYEEVKLADKYINSHILKLGPAKFFKLQISKISNVSQIPKPKMFNADSFPTEIRKHIDETALYDLSYTFSLLDREIKVHFIVEESNPELHLEVYNEHVRKMLIWLTFINDYASKSCSTKLTIYVYFTSLKKSLPTSNISILTENNVNTAFTSTCPRTAEIVVFRKEEWLKVFMHEVIHNYAVDFSNMNVSDCHQKILSIFPVKSQVNLYEAYTEFWAEIMNAVFCGYFILPDKNNEAEFLTNTEFLINFETTYGFFQMVKTLDFMGLKYKDLYSKTSQSVMMRETLYKEQTNVLAYYVITLILMNNYQGFLSWCKNHNLSLLTFKKTTGNLDEFCKFIGKNYKTKSMLDSVENMEKLMTRLKKDNTHKKIENMEKIENMENMDNMDIEYIMKNMRMSAIELG
;
A
#
# COMPACT_ATOMS: atom_id res chain seq x y z
N MET A 1 -0.54 -18.91 9.52
CA MET A 1 -0.69 -18.15 8.26
C MET A 1 0.68 -17.79 7.74
N SER A 2 0.89 -17.66 6.43
CA SER A 2 2.21 -17.34 5.86
C SER A 2 2.11 -16.18 4.89
N LEU A 3 3.24 -15.57 4.54
CA LEU A 3 3.29 -14.54 3.50
C LEU A 3 2.95 -15.13 2.11
N SER A 4 2.40 -14.29 1.25
CA SER A 4 2.03 -14.63 -0.12
C SER A 4 3.24 -15.12 -0.94
N LYS A 5 2.99 -15.83 -2.05
CA LYS A 5 4.04 -16.26 -2.98
C LYS A 5 4.85 -15.07 -3.52
N ASN A 6 4.16 -13.97 -3.87
CA ASN A 6 4.81 -12.77 -4.39
C ASN A 6 5.67 -12.08 -3.33
N SER A 7 5.20 -12.03 -2.08
CA SER A 7 6.00 -11.49 -0.97
C SER A 7 7.27 -12.31 -0.74
N LYS A 8 7.16 -13.65 -0.71
CA LYS A 8 8.31 -14.54 -0.58
C LYS A 8 9.31 -14.32 -1.72
N LEU A 9 8.84 -14.23 -2.96
CA LEU A 9 9.69 -13.95 -4.13
C LEU A 9 10.44 -12.62 -4.00
N LEU A 10 9.73 -11.53 -3.70
CA LEU A 10 10.32 -10.19 -3.54
C LEU A 10 11.34 -10.17 -2.39
N MET A 11 11.02 -10.82 -1.27
CA MET A 11 11.90 -10.87 -0.11
C MET A 11 13.17 -11.67 -0.40
N SER A 12 13.05 -12.86 -1.00
CA SER A 12 14.19 -13.69 -1.44
C SER A 12 15.11 -12.90 -2.36
N PHE A 13 14.56 -12.22 -3.37
CA PHE A 13 15.35 -11.37 -4.27
C PHE A 13 16.15 -10.30 -3.53
N LEU A 14 15.54 -9.59 -2.58
CA LEU A 14 16.21 -8.53 -1.81
C LEU A 14 17.30 -9.10 -0.87
N ILE A 15 17.07 -10.28 -0.29
CA ILE A 15 18.06 -11.01 0.53
C ILE A 15 19.25 -11.43 -0.33
N ASP A 16 18.99 -12.08 -1.47
CA ASP A 16 20.02 -12.62 -2.36
C ASP A 16 20.94 -11.52 -2.92
N LYS A 17 20.35 -10.36 -3.21
CA LYS A 17 21.10 -9.17 -3.66
C LYS A 17 21.73 -8.37 -2.51
N LYS A 18 21.65 -8.88 -1.27
CA LYS A 18 22.20 -8.28 -0.05
C LYS A 18 21.69 -6.85 0.19
N CYS A 19 20.46 -6.56 -0.22
CA CYS A 19 19.87 -5.22 -0.13
C CYS A 19 19.67 -4.79 1.33
N ILE A 20 19.22 -5.73 2.18
CA ILE A 20 18.90 -5.49 3.58
C ILE A 20 20.17 -5.17 4.38
N SER A 21 21.28 -5.85 4.12
CA SER A 21 22.55 -5.53 4.80
C SER A 21 23.15 -4.21 4.32
N ASN A 22 22.81 -3.77 3.11
CA ASN A 22 23.36 -2.56 2.49
C ASN A 22 22.52 -1.31 2.78
N ILE A 23 21.33 -1.45 3.36
CA ILE A 23 20.53 -0.34 3.85
C ILE A 23 20.77 -0.18 5.34
N HIS A 24 20.95 1.07 5.78
CA HIS A 24 21.20 1.39 7.18
C HIS A 24 19.94 1.23 8.03
N HIS A 25 19.58 -0.01 8.35
CA HIS A 25 18.52 -0.28 9.31
C HIS A 25 18.98 0.05 10.72
N LYS A 26 18.28 0.98 11.36
CA LYS A 26 18.47 1.28 12.78
C LYS A 26 17.61 0.33 13.60
N LYS A 27 18.20 -0.30 14.62
CA LYS A 27 17.43 -1.04 15.63
C LYS A 27 16.30 -0.17 16.19
N GLN A 28 15.18 -0.78 16.50
CA GLN A 28 14.05 -0.08 17.11
C GLN A 28 14.45 0.58 18.44
N THR A 29 14.18 1.88 18.56
CA THR A 29 14.31 2.64 19.80
C THR A 29 13.24 2.19 20.81
N ALA A 30 13.47 2.47 22.10
CA ALA A 30 12.48 2.20 23.14
C ALA A 30 11.13 2.88 22.87
N LYS A 31 11.15 4.11 22.32
CA LYS A 31 9.93 4.84 21.94
C LYS A 31 9.17 4.12 20.83
N THR A 32 9.88 3.68 19.79
CA THR A 32 9.31 2.90 18.68
C THR A 32 8.71 1.59 19.18
N LYS A 33 9.44 0.82 20.00
CA LYS A 33 8.94 -0.43 20.59
C LYS A 33 7.66 -0.20 21.37
N HIS A 34 7.62 0.85 22.19
CA HIS A 34 6.42 1.18 22.96
C HIS A 34 5.22 1.51 22.06
N ILE A 35 5.40 2.30 20.99
CA ILE A 35 4.34 2.59 20.02
C ILE A 35 3.83 1.31 19.35
N LEU A 36 4.74 0.44 18.88
CA LEU A 36 4.36 -0.82 18.23
C LEU A 36 3.66 -1.79 19.18
N LYS A 37 4.05 -1.84 20.46
CA LYS A 37 3.34 -2.60 21.49
C LYS A 37 1.92 -2.09 21.71
N THR A 38 1.72 -0.78 21.72
CA THR A 38 0.37 -0.20 21.81
C THR A 38 -0.49 -0.64 20.63
N LEU A 39 0.03 -0.52 19.40
CA LEU A 39 -0.66 -0.97 18.19
C LEU A 39 -0.98 -2.48 18.23
N TYR A 40 -0.06 -3.29 18.73
CA TYR A 40 -0.26 -4.73 18.91
C TYR A 40 -1.42 -5.06 19.84
N GLU A 41 -1.46 -4.41 21.01
CA GLU A 41 -2.55 -4.63 21.97
C GLU A 41 -3.89 -4.16 21.42
N GLU A 42 -3.93 -3.03 20.71
CA GLU A 42 -5.15 -2.55 20.04
C GLU A 42 -5.66 -3.54 18.98
N VAL A 43 -4.76 -4.08 18.15
CA VAL A 43 -5.10 -5.12 17.15
C VAL A 43 -5.59 -6.41 17.83
N LYS A 44 -4.92 -6.83 18.91
CA LYS A 44 -5.30 -8.01 19.70
C LYS A 44 -6.68 -7.85 20.35
N LEU A 45 -7.00 -6.65 20.84
CA LEU A 45 -8.33 -6.34 21.39
C LEU A 45 -9.40 -6.36 20.30
N ALA A 46 -9.13 -5.77 19.13
CA ALA A 46 -10.03 -5.82 17.99
C ALA A 46 -10.28 -7.27 17.51
N ASP A 47 -9.23 -8.09 17.43
CA ASP A 47 -9.34 -9.52 17.10
C ASP A 47 -10.19 -10.28 18.11
N LYS A 48 -9.94 -10.09 19.41
CA LYS A 48 -10.74 -10.68 20.49
C LYS A 48 -12.22 -10.24 20.40
N TYR A 49 -12.48 -8.98 20.10
CA TYR A 49 -13.83 -8.44 19.94
C TYR A 49 -14.57 -9.15 18.80
N ILE A 50 -13.98 -9.24 17.61
CA ILE A 50 -14.59 -9.92 16.46
C ILE A 50 -14.80 -11.41 16.74
N ASN A 51 -13.79 -12.10 17.27
CA ASN A 51 -13.89 -13.54 17.57
C ASN A 51 -14.99 -13.83 18.60
N SER A 52 -15.17 -12.96 19.61
CA SER A 52 -16.25 -13.11 20.58
C SER A 52 -17.64 -13.03 19.95
N HIS A 53 -17.82 -12.17 18.92
CA HIS A 53 -19.08 -12.07 18.18
C HIS A 53 -19.33 -13.29 17.30
N ILE A 54 -18.29 -13.79 16.63
CA ILE A 54 -18.36 -15.03 15.84
C ILE A 54 -18.77 -16.21 16.73
N LEU A 55 -18.14 -16.37 17.89
CA LEU A 55 -18.45 -17.44 18.85
C LEU A 55 -19.88 -17.32 19.40
N LYS A 56 -20.33 -16.10 19.72
CA LYS A 56 -21.67 -15.86 20.27
C LYS A 56 -22.80 -16.15 19.27
N LEU A 57 -22.62 -15.76 18.00
CA LEU A 57 -23.66 -15.90 16.97
C LEU A 57 -23.56 -17.22 16.19
N GLY A 58 -22.37 -17.82 16.12
CA GLY A 58 -22.02 -18.89 15.19
C GLY A 58 -21.64 -18.32 13.81
N PRO A 59 -20.68 -18.94 13.09
CA PRO A 59 -20.15 -18.41 11.82
C PRO A 59 -21.23 -18.08 10.77
N ALA A 60 -22.17 -19.00 10.52
CA ALA A 60 -23.21 -18.81 9.52
C ALA A 60 -24.09 -17.58 9.78
N LYS A 61 -24.48 -17.35 11.04
CA LYS A 61 -25.31 -16.19 11.43
C LYS A 61 -24.50 -14.90 11.53
N PHE A 62 -23.21 -14.99 11.87
CA PHE A 62 -22.33 -13.84 11.96
C PHE A 62 -22.03 -13.26 10.56
N PHE A 63 -21.56 -14.10 9.63
CA PHE A 63 -21.14 -13.64 8.30
C PHE A 63 -22.32 -13.22 7.40
N LYS A 64 -23.50 -13.83 7.59
CA LYS A 64 -24.70 -13.58 6.77
C LYS A 64 -24.39 -13.58 5.26
N LEU A 65 -23.56 -14.54 4.84
CA LEU A 65 -23.07 -14.65 3.48
C LEU A 65 -24.20 -14.95 2.50
N GLN A 66 -24.24 -14.22 1.40
CA GLN A 66 -25.07 -14.46 0.23
C GLN A 66 -24.17 -14.62 -0.99
N ILE A 67 -24.35 -15.71 -1.74
CA ILE A 67 -23.57 -16.00 -2.96
C ILE A 67 -24.51 -15.87 -4.15
N SER A 68 -24.13 -15.04 -5.12
CA SER A 68 -24.91 -14.83 -6.35
C SER A 68 -24.04 -15.07 -7.58
N LYS A 69 -24.51 -15.90 -8.50
CA LYS A 69 -23.86 -16.09 -9.80
C LYS A 69 -24.17 -14.90 -10.72
N ILE A 70 -23.15 -14.36 -11.36
CA ILE A 70 -23.23 -13.27 -12.32
C ILE A 70 -23.27 -13.89 -13.71
N SER A 71 -24.38 -13.70 -14.42
CA SER A 71 -24.61 -14.18 -15.78
C SER A 71 -24.60 -13.06 -16.82
N ASN A 72 -24.69 -11.80 -16.38
CA ASN A 72 -24.59 -10.63 -17.25
C ASN A 72 -24.11 -9.39 -16.46
N VAL A 73 -23.60 -8.39 -17.19
CA VAL A 73 -22.98 -7.17 -16.63
C VAL A 73 -23.91 -6.39 -15.69
N SER A 74 -25.23 -6.43 -15.91
CA SER A 74 -26.18 -5.68 -15.06
C SER A 74 -26.32 -6.26 -13.64
N GLN A 75 -25.87 -7.51 -13.43
CA GLN A 75 -25.88 -8.17 -12.12
C GLN A 75 -24.62 -7.87 -11.31
N ILE A 76 -23.57 -7.29 -11.92
CA ILE A 76 -22.34 -6.93 -11.22
C ILE A 76 -22.67 -5.78 -10.24
N PRO A 77 -22.44 -5.94 -8.93
CA PRO A 77 -22.56 -4.83 -7.99
C PRO A 77 -21.60 -3.71 -8.39
N LYS A 78 -22.10 -2.50 -8.59
CA LYS A 78 -21.30 -1.31 -8.92
C LYS A 78 -21.46 -0.22 -7.85
N PRO A 79 -20.40 0.58 -7.60
CA PRO A 79 -20.53 1.78 -6.77
C PRO A 79 -21.53 2.76 -7.39
N LYS A 80 -22.24 3.51 -6.56
CA LYS A 80 -23.26 4.48 -6.96
C LYS A 80 -22.81 5.92 -6.76
N MET A 81 -21.81 6.16 -5.92
CA MET A 81 -21.34 7.50 -5.56
C MET A 81 -20.30 8.06 -6.52
N PHE A 82 -19.76 7.20 -7.40
CA PHE A 82 -18.66 7.56 -8.29
C PHE A 82 -19.12 7.52 -9.74
N ASN A 83 -18.59 8.45 -10.54
CA ASN A 83 -18.79 8.44 -11.98
C ASN A 83 -18.01 7.28 -12.60
N ALA A 84 -18.44 6.84 -13.79
CA ALA A 84 -17.75 5.76 -14.50
C ALA A 84 -16.26 6.07 -14.77
N ASP A 85 -15.91 7.34 -14.93
CA ASP A 85 -14.55 7.80 -15.19
C ASP A 85 -13.65 7.84 -13.95
N SER A 86 -14.20 7.67 -12.74
CA SER A 86 -13.41 7.44 -11.52
C SER A 86 -12.72 6.06 -11.53
N PHE A 87 -13.09 5.22 -12.49
CA PHE A 87 -12.65 3.85 -12.62
C PHE A 87 -11.97 3.68 -13.99
N PRO A 88 -10.68 3.28 -14.06
CA PRO A 88 -9.98 3.16 -15.34
C PRO A 88 -10.70 2.20 -16.30
N THR A 89 -10.87 2.62 -17.56
CA THR A 89 -11.70 1.91 -18.54
C THR A 89 -11.29 0.46 -18.75
N GLU A 90 -9.98 0.18 -18.78
CA GLU A 90 -9.45 -1.18 -18.92
C GLU A 90 -9.91 -2.10 -17.78
N ILE A 91 -9.91 -1.58 -16.56
CA ILE A 91 -10.29 -2.33 -15.36
C ILE A 91 -11.81 -2.55 -15.35
N ARG A 92 -12.61 -1.54 -15.74
CA ARG A 92 -14.07 -1.71 -15.88
C ARG A 92 -14.42 -2.79 -16.90
N LYS A 93 -13.80 -2.72 -18.07
CA LYS A 93 -14.01 -3.69 -19.15
C LYS A 93 -13.67 -5.10 -18.68
N HIS A 94 -12.52 -5.25 -18.01
CA HIS A 94 -12.11 -6.53 -17.45
C HIS A 94 -13.15 -7.08 -16.47
N ILE A 95 -13.63 -6.28 -15.52
CA ILE A 95 -14.67 -6.69 -14.56
C ILE A 95 -15.95 -7.11 -15.28
N ASP A 96 -16.39 -6.33 -16.27
CA ASP A 96 -17.59 -6.62 -17.04
C ASP A 96 -17.47 -7.95 -17.82
N GLU A 97 -16.26 -8.34 -18.22
CA GLU A 97 -15.97 -9.56 -18.97
C GLU A 97 -15.68 -10.79 -18.10
N THR A 98 -15.11 -10.62 -16.90
CA THR A 98 -14.57 -11.73 -16.10
C THR A 98 -15.29 -11.99 -14.77
N ALA A 99 -16.16 -11.11 -14.30
CA ALA A 99 -16.87 -11.30 -13.04
C ALA A 99 -17.86 -12.49 -13.12
N LEU A 100 -17.67 -13.50 -12.27
CA LEU A 100 -18.48 -14.72 -12.26
C LEU A 100 -19.42 -14.80 -11.05
N TYR A 101 -18.99 -14.32 -9.88
CA TYR A 101 -19.77 -14.41 -8.64
C TYR A 101 -19.62 -13.17 -7.77
N ASP A 102 -20.67 -12.86 -7.01
CA ASP A 102 -20.69 -11.90 -5.89
C ASP A 102 -20.89 -12.65 -4.58
N LEU A 103 -19.95 -12.49 -3.66
CA LEU A 103 -20.04 -12.94 -2.27
C LEU A 103 -20.32 -11.71 -1.41
N SER A 104 -21.58 -11.56 -1.00
CA SER A 104 -22.07 -10.42 -0.25
C SER A 104 -22.19 -10.76 1.24
N TYR A 105 -21.54 -9.95 2.07
CA TYR A 105 -21.57 -10.02 3.53
C TYR A 105 -22.22 -8.77 4.11
N THR A 106 -22.94 -8.89 5.23
CA THR A 106 -23.60 -7.73 5.87
C THR A 106 -23.48 -7.79 7.38
N PHE A 107 -23.03 -6.67 7.96
CA PHE A 107 -22.76 -6.51 9.38
C PHE A 107 -23.41 -5.25 9.92
N SER A 108 -23.78 -5.31 11.20
CA SER A 108 -24.09 -4.14 12.01
C SER A 108 -23.13 -4.16 13.19
N LEU A 109 -22.10 -3.31 13.14
CA LEU A 109 -20.98 -3.31 14.08
C LEU A 109 -20.55 -1.86 14.36
N LEU A 110 -20.25 -1.52 15.62
CA LEU A 110 -19.77 -0.18 16.02
C LEU A 110 -20.70 0.96 15.57
N ASP A 111 -22.02 0.75 15.68
CA ASP A 111 -23.07 1.68 15.22
C ASP A 111 -23.00 2.00 13.70
N ARG A 112 -22.40 1.09 12.91
CA ARG A 112 -22.27 1.20 11.45
C ARG A 112 -22.95 0.03 10.76
N GLU A 113 -23.59 0.31 9.63
CA GLU A 113 -24.04 -0.70 8.67
C GLU A 113 -22.91 -0.93 7.66
N ILE A 114 -22.34 -2.14 7.64
CA ILE A 114 -21.22 -2.48 6.76
C ILE A 114 -21.68 -3.58 5.80
N LYS A 115 -21.51 -3.34 4.50
CA LYS A 115 -21.72 -4.33 3.45
C LYS A 115 -20.41 -4.56 2.69
N VAL A 116 -20.02 -5.80 2.50
CA VAL A 116 -18.81 -6.17 1.75
C VAL A 116 -19.20 -7.06 0.59
N HIS A 117 -18.80 -6.69 -0.61
CA HIS A 117 -18.93 -7.47 -1.83
C HIS A 117 -17.55 -7.96 -2.27
N PHE A 118 -17.37 -9.28 -2.38
CA PHE A 118 -16.25 -9.84 -3.13
C PHE A 118 -16.76 -10.28 -4.50
N ILE A 119 -16.32 -9.56 -5.54
CA ILE A 119 -16.61 -9.88 -6.94
C ILE A 119 -15.41 -10.63 -7.49
N VAL A 120 -15.63 -11.87 -7.91
CA VAL A 120 -14.55 -12.84 -8.18
C VAL A 120 -14.63 -13.44 -9.59
N GLU A 121 -13.46 -13.77 -10.13
CA GLU A 121 -13.29 -14.36 -11.48
C GLU A 121 -13.31 -15.90 -11.46
N GLU A 122 -13.39 -16.53 -10.28
CA GLU A 122 -13.31 -17.98 -10.14
C GLU A 122 -14.70 -18.63 -10.24
N SER A 123 -14.74 -19.82 -10.85
CA SER A 123 -16.00 -20.51 -11.16
C SER A 123 -16.64 -21.22 -9.97
N ASN A 124 -15.88 -21.50 -8.91
CA ASN A 124 -16.34 -22.28 -7.75
C ASN A 124 -15.90 -21.63 -6.42
N PRO A 125 -16.30 -20.37 -6.15
CA PRO A 125 -15.86 -19.67 -4.93
C PRO A 125 -16.37 -20.32 -3.63
N GLU A 126 -17.39 -21.16 -3.74
CA GLU A 126 -17.95 -21.99 -2.67
C GLU A 126 -16.91 -22.94 -2.06
N LEU A 127 -15.87 -23.32 -2.80
CA LEU A 127 -14.75 -24.14 -2.31
C LEU A 127 -13.75 -23.33 -1.46
N HIS A 128 -13.87 -22.00 -1.46
CA HIS A 128 -12.94 -21.07 -0.83
C HIS A 128 -13.61 -20.15 0.19
N LEU A 129 -14.82 -20.48 0.68
CA LEU A 129 -15.57 -19.64 1.62
C LEU A 129 -14.81 -19.33 2.90
N GLU A 130 -14.02 -20.28 3.43
CA GLU A 130 -13.19 -20.03 4.62
C GLU A 130 -12.13 -18.96 4.38
N VAL A 131 -11.59 -18.86 3.16
CA VAL A 131 -10.62 -17.81 2.79
C VAL A 131 -11.30 -16.44 2.76
N TYR A 132 -12.48 -16.34 2.15
CA TYR A 132 -13.25 -15.08 2.11
C TYR A 132 -13.76 -14.68 3.50
N ASN A 133 -14.22 -15.63 4.30
CA ASN A 133 -14.60 -15.39 5.70
C ASN A 133 -13.42 -14.84 6.50
N GLU A 134 -12.22 -15.38 6.32
CA GLU A 134 -10.99 -14.89 6.95
C GLU A 134 -10.59 -13.49 6.43
N HIS A 135 -10.78 -13.21 5.15
CA HIS A 135 -10.59 -11.87 4.58
C HIS A 135 -11.54 -10.85 5.23
N VAL A 136 -12.84 -11.17 5.30
CA VAL A 136 -13.84 -10.33 5.97
C VAL A 136 -13.49 -10.15 7.44
N ARG A 137 -13.06 -11.21 8.14
CA ARG A 137 -12.65 -11.13 9.55
C ARG A 137 -11.52 -10.13 9.74
N LYS A 138 -10.48 -10.17 8.90
CA LYS A 138 -9.38 -9.19 8.92
C LYS A 138 -9.85 -7.77 8.63
N MET A 139 -10.76 -7.58 7.67
CA MET A 139 -11.36 -6.28 7.39
C MET A 139 -12.11 -5.74 8.60
N LEU A 140 -12.91 -6.57 9.28
CA LEU A 140 -13.66 -6.19 10.47
C LEU A 140 -12.73 -5.88 11.66
N ILE A 141 -11.61 -6.58 11.81
CA ILE A 141 -10.58 -6.27 12.81
C ILE A 141 -10.00 -4.89 12.54
N TRP A 142 -9.64 -4.58 11.29
CA TRP A 142 -9.17 -3.25 10.92
C TRP A 142 -10.21 -2.17 11.16
N LEU A 143 -11.46 -2.39 10.74
CA LEU A 143 -12.56 -1.44 10.97
C LEU A 143 -12.83 -1.22 12.46
N THR A 144 -12.63 -2.24 13.30
CA THR A 144 -12.73 -2.13 14.76
C THR A 144 -11.58 -1.32 15.34
N PHE A 145 -10.35 -1.63 14.95
CA PHE A 145 -9.16 -0.90 15.36
C PHE A 145 -9.26 0.59 15.02
N ILE A 146 -9.59 0.91 13.76
CA ILE A 146 -9.55 2.30 13.27
C ILE A 146 -10.74 3.13 13.74
N ASN A 147 -11.81 2.50 14.26
CA ASN A 147 -12.98 3.20 14.76
C ASN A 147 -12.65 4.13 15.93
N ASP A 148 -11.65 3.79 16.76
CA ASP A 148 -11.21 4.63 17.88
C ASP A 148 -10.42 5.88 17.42
N TYR A 149 -9.94 5.87 16.19
CA TYR A 149 -9.23 6.99 15.56
C TYR A 149 -10.14 7.90 14.74
N ALA A 150 -11.35 7.44 14.42
CA ALA A 150 -12.25 8.05 13.47
C ALA A 150 -13.38 8.83 14.13
N SER A 151 -13.94 9.79 13.39
CA SER A 151 -15.21 10.39 13.79
C SER A 151 -16.35 9.38 13.66
N LYS A 152 -17.24 9.33 14.66
CA LYS A 152 -18.48 8.54 14.62
C LYS A 152 -19.46 9.00 13.53
N SER A 153 -19.29 10.21 12.99
CA SER A 153 -20.16 10.76 11.95
C SER A 153 -19.80 10.37 10.52
N CYS A 154 -18.55 9.96 10.26
CA CYS A 154 -18.13 9.48 8.95
C CYS A 154 -18.67 8.07 8.75
N SER A 155 -19.10 7.70 7.55
CA SER A 155 -19.30 6.31 7.09
C SER A 155 -20.22 5.45 7.97
N THR A 156 -21.30 6.05 8.46
CA THR A 156 -22.36 5.34 9.21
C THR A 156 -22.98 4.18 8.41
N LYS A 157 -22.99 4.31 7.08
CA LYS A 157 -23.28 3.22 6.14
C LYS A 157 -22.10 3.07 5.20
N LEU A 158 -21.47 1.91 5.18
CA LEU A 158 -20.27 1.65 4.39
C LEU A 158 -20.49 0.44 3.49
N THR A 159 -20.39 0.64 2.17
CA THR A 159 -20.35 -0.46 1.20
C THR A 159 -18.95 -0.58 0.63
N ILE A 160 -18.36 -1.77 0.70
CA ILE A 160 -17.01 -2.04 0.22
C ILE A 160 -17.12 -3.00 -0.96
N TYR A 161 -16.68 -2.55 -2.13
CA TYR A 161 -16.60 -3.34 -3.35
C TYR A 161 -15.17 -3.81 -3.53
N VAL A 162 -14.96 -5.11 -3.39
CA VAL A 162 -13.66 -5.74 -3.60
C VAL A 162 -13.74 -6.56 -4.88
N TYR A 163 -13.35 -5.94 -6.01
CA TYR A 163 -13.19 -6.64 -7.27
C TYR A 163 -11.82 -7.33 -7.27
N PHE A 164 -11.81 -8.64 -7.02
CA PHE A 164 -10.61 -9.46 -7.03
C PHE A 164 -10.17 -9.77 -8.46
N THR A 165 -9.92 -8.71 -9.22
CA THR A 165 -9.40 -8.84 -10.57
C THR A 165 -7.99 -9.44 -10.55
N SER A 166 -7.69 -10.21 -11.58
CA SER A 166 -6.35 -10.75 -11.82
C SER A 166 -5.35 -9.71 -12.32
N LEU A 167 -5.81 -8.51 -12.67
CA LEU A 167 -4.99 -7.39 -13.16
C LEU A 167 -3.89 -7.01 -12.16
N LYS A 168 -2.73 -6.63 -12.71
CA LYS A 168 -1.54 -6.23 -11.96
C LYS A 168 -1.07 -4.84 -12.36
N LYS A 169 -0.45 -4.17 -11.42
CA LYS A 169 0.31 -2.94 -11.59
C LYS A 169 1.67 -3.25 -12.18
N SER A 170 1.93 -2.71 -13.35
CA SER A 170 3.23 -2.85 -14.01
C SER A 170 3.65 -1.56 -14.69
N LEU A 171 4.97 -1.40 -14.84
CA LEU A 171 5.55 -0.40 -15.71
C LEU A 171 5.04 -0.61 -17.15
N PRO A 172 4.75 0.48 -17.88
CA PRO A 172 4.51 0.42 -19.31
C PRO A 172 5.71 -0.18 -20.07
N THR A 173 5.47 -0.61 -21.30
CA THR A 173 6.54 -1.12 -22.19
C THR A 173 7.51 -0.02 -22.63
N SER A 174 7.06 1.23 -22.68
CA SER A 174 7.84 2.36 -23.16
C SER A 174 7.99 3.45 -22.10
N ASN A 175 9.20 3.96 -21.92
CA ASN A 175 9.53 5.03 -20.97
C ASN A 175 8.96 6.40 -21.34
N ILE A 176 8.41 6.57 -22.55
CA ILE A 176 7.70 7.80 -22.92
C ILE A 176 6.30 7.88 -22.30
N SER A 177 5.75 6.73 -21.89
CA SER A 177 4.40 6.63 -21.33
C SER A 177 4.31 7.32 -19.97
N ILE A 178 3.19 7.99 -19.75
CA ILE A 178 2.87 8.63 -18.47
C ILE A 178 2.34 7.56 -17.52
N LEU A 179 2.80 7.56 -16.26
CA LEU A 179 2.25 6.65 -15.25
C LEU A 179 0.87 7.12 -14.80
N THR A 180 -0.11 6.22 -14.91
CA THR A 180 -1.52 6.46 -14.59
C THR A 180 -2.00 5.49 -13.49
N GLU A 181 -3.27 5.58 -13.12
CA GLU A 181 -3.96 4.68 -12.20
C GLU A 181 -3.84 3.21 -12.64
N ASN A 182 -3.80 2.94 -13.95
CA ASN A 182 -3.58 1.59 -14.47
C ASN A 182 -2.22 1.01 -14.03
N ASN A 183 -1.22 1.85 -13.81
CA ASN A 183 0.12 1.42 -13.44
C ASN A 183 0.35 1.41 -11.93
N VAL A 184 -0.32 2.26 -11.17
CA VAL A 184 0.07 2.57 -9.77
C VAL A 184 -1.06 2.37 -8.75
N ASN A 185 -2.31 2.68 -9.09
CA ASN A 185 -3.39 2.75 -8.11
C ASN A 185 -4.18 1.43 -8.03
N THR A 186 -4.70 1.03 -6.88
CA THR A 186 -5.50 -0.21 -6.73
C THR A 186 -6.92 0.05 -6.22
N ALA A 187 -7.21 1.27 -5.76
CA ALA A 187 -8.48 1.58 -5.14
C ALA A 187 -8.82 3.07 -5.23
N PHE A 188 -10.05 3.39 -4.81
CA PHE A 188 -10.45 4.76 -4.54
C PHE A 188 -11.62 4.79 -3.54
N THR A 189 -11.76 5.93 -2.89
CA THR A 189 -12.82 6.23 -1.94
C THR A 189 -13.12 7.73 -1.92
N SER A 190 -14.09 8.11 -1.10
CA SER A 190 -14.39 9.51 -0.77
C SER A 190 -14.11 9.77 0.72
N THR A 191 -13.80 11.00 1.07
CA THR A 191 -13.44 11.39 2.44
C THR A 191 -14.69 11.69 3.29
N CYS A 192 -14.95 10.86 4.30
CA CYS A 192 -15.97 11.05 5.34
C CYS A 192 -17.41 11.38 4.87
N PRO A 193 -17.98 10.72 3.84
CA PRO A 193 -19.41 10.82 3.60
C PRO A 193 -20.19 10.00 4.65
N ARG A 194 -21.48 10.32 4.90
CA ARG A 194 -22.32 9.51 5.82
C ARG A 194 -22.64 8.12 5.26
N THR A 195 -22.96 8.07 3.97
CA THR A 195 -23.04 6.86 3.16
C THR A 195 -21.77 6.82 2.33
N ALA A 196 -20.97 5.79 2.54
CA ALA A 196 -19.63 5.66 2.01
C ALA A 196 -19.53 4.44 1.11
N GLU A 197 -18.71 4.58 0.08
CA GLU A 197 -18.28 3.49 -0.79
C GLU A 197 -16.76 3.45 -0.83
N ILE A 198 -16.20 2.24 -0.67
CA ILE A 198 -14.78 1.95 -0.91
C ILE A 198 -14.70 0.96 -2.06
N VAL A 199 -13.83 1.21 -3.02
CA VAL A 199 -13.64 0.33 -4.18
C VAL A 199 -12.19 -0.11 -4.22
N VAL A 200 -11.95 -1.41 -4.09
CA VAL A 200 -10.65 -2.06 -4.30
C VAL A 200 -10.76 -2.93 -5.53
N PHE A 201 -9.97 -2.66 -6.57
CA PHE A 201 -10.18 -3.26 -7.89
C PHE A 201 -9.06 -4.17 -8.38
N ARG A 202 -8.05 -4.48 -7.55
CA ARG A 202 -7.05 -5.51 -7.82
C ARG A 202 -6.89 -6.42 -6.61
N LYS A 203 -6.71 -7.71 -6.86
CA LYS A 203 -6.44 -8.70 -5.80
C LYS A 203 -5.09 -8.48 -5.12
N GLU A 204 -4.12 -7.87 -5.79
CA GLU A 204 -2.82 -7.63 -5.19
C GLU A 204 -2.83 -6.51 -4.14
N GLU A 205 -2.15 -6.74 -3.02
CA GLU A 205 -2.01 -5.80 -1.90
C GLU A 205 -3.35 -5.38 -1.29
N TRP A 206 -4.42 -6.13 -1.56
CA TRP A 206 -5.80 -5.67 -1.41
C TRP A 206 -6.11 -5.25 0.04
N LEU A 207 -5.55 -5.94 1.04
CA LEU A 207 -5.83 -5.64 2.45
C LEU A 207 -5.14 -4.35 2.89
N LYS A 208 -3.88 -4.13 2.49
CA LYS A 208 -3.15 -2.88 2.75
C LYS A 208 -3.84 -1.71 2.05
N VAL A 209 -4.25 -1.91 0.81
CA VAL A 209 -5.01 -0.91 0.04
C VAL A 209 -6.36 -0.63 0.70
N PHE A 210 -7.07 -1.65 1.17
CA PHE A 210 -8.29 -1.44 1.97
C PHE A 210 -8.02 -0.61 3.22
N MET A 211 -6.92 -0.85 3.94
CA MET A 211 -6.54 -0.04 5.10
C MET A 211 -6.30 1.42 4.73
N HIS A 212 -5.60 1.67 3.61
CA HIS A 212 -5.37 2.98 3.02
C HIS A 212 -6.70 3.70 2.75
N GLU A 213 -7.61 3.07 2.02
CA GLU A 213 -8.91 3.68 1.70
C GLU A 213 -9.74 3.96 2.96
N VAL A 214 -9.70 3.09 3.96
CA VAL A 214 -10.44 3.34 5.21
C VAL A 214 -9.89 4.55 5.96
N ILE A 215 -8.56 4.81 5.92
CA ILE A 215 -7.96 6.02 6.53
C ILE A 215 -8.55 7.28 5.90
N HIS A 216 -8.62 7.35 4.56
CA HIS A 216 -9.28 8.44 3.84
C HIS A 216 -10.77 8.52 4.16
N ASN A 217 -11.46 7.38 4.07
CA ASN A 217 -12.90 7.31 4.24
C ASN A 217 -13.34 7.75 5.64
N TYR A 218 -12.55 7.46 6.66
CA TYR A 218 -12.80 7.86 8.05
C TYR A 218 -12.19 9.23 8.39
N ALA A 219 -11.56 9.89 7.41
CA ALA A 219 -10.89 11.18 7.52
C ALA A 219 -9.90 11.23 8.70
N VAL A 220 -9.17 10.13 8.90
CA VAL A 220 -8.06 10.02 9.87
C VAL A 220 -6.85 10.82 9.36
N ASP A 221 -6.74 10.98 8.05
CA ASP A 221 -5.78 11.84 7.37
C ASP A 221 -6.26 13.31 7.24
N PHE A 222 -5.65 14.07 6.34
CA PHE A 222 -5.97 15.48 6.08
C PHE A 222 -6.43 15.76 4.64
N SER A 223 -6.96 14.76 3.92
CA SER A 223 -7.51 14.92 2.56
C SER A 223 -8.64 15.95 2.46
N ASN A 224 -9.33 16.26 3.58
CA ASN A 224 -10.37 17.29 3.65
C ASN A 224 -9.86 18.71 3.99
N MET A 225 -8.54 18.94 4.00
CA MET A 225 -7.94 20.25 4.27
C MET A 225 -7.49 20.96 2.99
N ASN A 226 -7.38 22.29 3.04
CA ASN A 226 -6.61 23.04 2.04
C ASN A 226 -5.11 22.81 2.25
N VAL A 227 -4.45 22.19 1.26
CA VAL A 227 -3.04 21.82 1.31
C VAL A 227 -2.12 22.67 0.42
N SER A 228 -2.63 23.77 -0.14
CA SER A 228 -1.93 24.58 -1.15
C SER A 228 -0.55 25.08 -0.69
N ASP A 229 -0.42 25.57 0.54
CA ASP A 229 0.85 26.07 1.07
C ASP A 229 1.88 24.95 1.24
N CYS A 230 1.44 23.78 1.72
CA CYS A 230 2.33 22.64 1.90
C CYS A 230 2.70 22.03 0.54
N HIS A 231 1.78 22.02 -0.43
CA HIS A 231 2.08 21.68 -1.82
C HIS A 231 3.22 22.55 -2.37
N GLN A 232 3.13 23.88 -2.26
CA GLN A 232 4.20 24.78 -2.73
C GLN A 232 5.54 24.50 -2.05
N LYS A 233 5.55 24.23 -0.74
CA LYS A 233 6.77 23.86 0.00
C LYS A 233 7.37 22.56 -0.52
N ILE A 234 6.56 21.53 -0.78
CA ILE A 234 7.05 20.27 -1.34
C ILE A 234 7.58 20.47 -2.76
N LEU A 235 6.91 21.23 -3.63
CA LEU A 235 7.42 21.53 -4.97
C LEU A 235 8.67 22.41 -4.97
N SER A 236 8.91 23.19 -3.92
CA SER A 236 10.18 23.90 -3.75
C SER A 236 11.35 22.96 -3.48
N ILE A 237 11.08 21.77 -2.92
CA ILE A 237 12.06 20.69 -2.71
C ILE A 237 12.17 19.83 -3.96
N PHE A 238 11.03 19.44 -4.54
CA PHE A 238 10.90 18.60 -5.72
C PHE A 238 10.17 19.34 -6.85
N PRO A 239 10.85 20.22 -7.60
CA PRO A 239 10.24 21.00 -8.68
C PRO A 239 9.88 20.15 -9.90
N VAL A 240 8.82 19.36 -9.77
CA VAL A 240 8.23 18.48 -10.80
C VAL A 240 6.75 18.80 -11.02
N LYS A 241 6.19 18.38 -12.16
CA LYS A 241 4.75 18.52 -12.42
C LYS A 241 3.99 17.44 -11.64
N SER A 242 3.42 17.80 -10.50
CA SER A 242 2.69 16.90 -9.61
C SER A 242 1.53 17.63 -8.93
N GLN A 243 0.46 16.91 -8.61
CA GLN A 243 -0.58 17.41 -7.70
C GLN A 243 -0.16 17.31 -6.23
N VAL A 244 0.93 16.59 -5.96
CA VAL A 244 1.53 16.26 -4.66
C VAL A 244 0.61 15.42 -3.77
N ASN A 245 -0.65 15.85 -3.56
CA ASN A 245 -1.67 15.18 -2.75
C ASN A 245 -1.07 14.59 -1.48
N LEU A 246 -0.44 15.43 -0.64
CA LEU A 246 0.46 14.96 0.40
C LEU A 246 -0.20 14.03 1.44
N TYR A 247 -1.53 14.08 1.55
CA TYR A 247 -2.32 13.17 2.38
C TYR A 247 -2.18 11.70 1.92
N GLU A 248 -1.87 11.46 0.65
CA GLU A 248 -1.57 10.14 0.07
C GLU A 248 -0.30 9.56 0.70
N ALA A 249 0.75 10.37 0.87
CA ALA A 249 2.00 9.91 1.47
C ALA A 249 1.85 9.62 2.97
N TYR A 250 1.04 10.43 3.67
CA TYR A 250 0.70 10.20 5.07
C TYR A 250 -0.10 8.90 5.25
N THR A 251 -1.08 8.68 4.36
CA THR A 251 -1.98 7.53 4.41
C THR A 251 -1.25 6.26 4.00
N GLU A 252 -0.43 6.31 2.96
CA GLU A 252 0.38 5.17 2.52
C GLU A 252 1.40 4.76 3.59
N PHE A 253 2.04 5.73 4.26
CA PHE A 253 2.91 5.42 5.41
C PHE A 253 2.17 4.61 6.49
N TRP A 254 0.98 5.07 6.90
CA TRP A 254 0.22 4.35 7.92
C TRP A 254 -0.32 3.01 7.43
N ALA A 255 -0.71 2.92 6.15
CA ALA A 255 -1.14 1.65 5.55
C ALA A 255 0.01 0.63 5.53
N GLU A 256 1.23 1.02 5.17
CA GLU A 256 2.41 0.15 5.21
C GLU A 256 2.79 -0.27 6.63
N ILE A 257 2.82 0.68 7.58
CA ILE A 257 3.10 0.37 8.99
C ILE A 257 2.05 -0.57 9.57
N MET A 258 0.76 -0.31 9.34
CA MET A 258 -0.31 -1.16 9.85
C MET A 258 -0.37 -2.50 9.14
N ASN A 259 -0.04 -2.58 7.85
CA ASN A 259 0.12 -3.85 7.14
C ASN A 259 1.24 -4.70 7.75
N ALA A 260 2.39 -4.10 8.08
CA ALA A 260 3.48 -4.80 8.78
C ALA A 260 3.06 -5.24 10.20
N VAL A 261 2.34 -4.40 10.95
CA VAL A 261 1.77 -4.77 12.26
C VAL A 261 0.78 -5.92 12.13
N PHE A 262 -0.14 -5.88 11.16
CA PHE A 262 -1.11 -6.95 10.92
C PHE A 262 -0.41 -8.24 10.52
N CYS A 263 0.55 -8.18 9.60
CA CYS A 263 1.33 -9.35 9.20
C CYS A 263 2.10 -9.94 10.39
N GLY A 264 2.78 -9.09 11.16
CA GLY A 264 3.48 -9.47 12.39
C GLY A 264 2.54 -10.16 13.38
N TYR A 265 1.35 -9.59 13.60
CA TYR A 265 0.33 -10.17 14.47
C TYR A 265 -0.19 -11.52 13.96
N PHE A 266 -0.58 -11.63 12.69
CA PHE A 266 -1.24 -12.83 12.16
C PHE A 266 -0.29 -14.02 11.96
N ILE A 267 1.01 -13.77 11.76
CA ILE A 267 2.02 -14.83 11.64
C ILE A 267 2.38 -15.44 12.99
N LEU A 268 2.20 -14.72 14.11
CA LEU A 268 2.51 -15.24 15.45
C LEU A 268 1.79 -16.54 15.76
N PRO A 269 2.51 -17.58 16.20
CA PRO A 269 1.90 -18.79 16.77
C PRO A 269 1.17 -18.48 18.08
N ASP A 270 1.81 -17.74 18.99
CA ASP A 270 1.23 -17.29 20.26
C ASP A 270 0.93 -15.78 20.23
N LYS A 271 -0.35 -15.42 20.34
CA LYS A 271 -0.83 -14.03 20.40
C LYS A 271 -0.53 -13.33 21.74
N ASN A 272 0.27 -13.95 22.62
CA ASN A 272 0.82 -13.33 23.82
C ASN A 272 2.33 -13.08 23.71
N ASN A 273 2.99 -13.56 22.66
CA ASN A 273 4.43 -13.39 22.47
C ASN A 273 4.78 -12.01 21.88
N GLU A 274 4.75 -10.98 22.73
CA GLU A 274 5.06 -9.60 22.37
C GLU A 274 6.50 -9.42 21.85
N ALA A 275 7.46 -10.20 22.36
CA ALA A 275 8.86 -10.10 21.92
C ALA A 275 9.04 -10.58 20.47
N GLU A 276 8.38 -11.69 20.12
CA GLU A 276 8.35 -12.20 18.76
C GLU A 276 7.57 -11.26 17.83
N PHE A 277 6.46 -10.68 18.31
CA PHE A 277 5.71 -9.66 17.56
C PHE A 277 6.62 -8.50 17.14
N LEU A 278 7.39 -7.94 18.09
CA LEU A 278 8.28 -6.83 17.83
C LEU A 278 9.38 -7.20 16.82
N THR A 279 9.94 -8.39 16.95
CA THR A 279 10.98 -8.90 16.05
C THR A 279 10.45 -9.06 14.63
N ASN A 280 9.28 -9.70 14.48
CA ASN A 280 8.62 -9.88 13.19
C ASN A 280 8.26 -8.53 12.56
N THR A 281 7.68 -7.61 13.34
CA THR A 281 7.27 -6.30 12.83
C THR A 281 8.47 -5.44 12.44
N GLU A 282 9.57 -5.46 13.21
CA GLU A 282 10.83 -4.79 12.84
C GLU A 282 11.35 -5.30 11.49
N PHE A 283 11.38 -6.61 11.34
CA PHE A 283 11.82 -7.26 10.11
C PHE A 283 10.96 -6.85 8.92
N LEU A 284 9.63 -6.90 9.06
CA LEU A 284 8.68 -6.53 8.00
C LEU A 284 8.80 -5.05 7.59
N ILE A 285 8.87 -4.12 8.56
CA ILE A 285 9.05 -2.68 8.26
C ILE A 285 10.38 -2.42 7.52
N ASN A 286 11.45 -3.12 7.88
CA ASN A 286 12.74 -2.99 7.20
C ASN A 286 12.69 -3.52 5.75
N PHE A 287 11.90 -4.59 5.51
CA PHE A 287 11.63 -5.06 4.15
C PHE A 287 10.83 -4.07 3.33
N GLU A 288 9.75 -3.50 3.88
CA GLU A 288 8.97 -2.46 3.19
C GLU A 288 9.85 -1.27 2.83
N THR A 289 10.67 -0.80 3.77
CA THR A 289 11.61 0.32 3.53
C THR A 289 12.60 -0.01 2.40
N THR A 290 13.19 -1.20 2.42
CA THR A 290 14.14 -1.66 1.39
C THR A 290 13.47 -1.75 0.03
N TYR A 291 12.26 -2.32 0.00
CA TYR A 291 11.47 -2.44 -1.20
C TYR A 291 11.04 -1.08 -1.75
N GLY A 292 10.67 -0.14 -0.88
CA GLY A 292 10.36 1.24 -1.23
C GLY A 292 11.52 1.93 -1.93
N PHE A 293 12.77 1.76 -1.45
CA PHE A 293 13.96 2.24 -2.16
C PHE A 293 14.09 1.61 -3.55
N PHE A 294 13.89 0.31 -3.67
CA PHE A 294 13.92 -0.38 -4.96
C PHE A 294 12.83 0.13 -5.92
N GLN A 295 11.60 0.31 -5.44
CA GLN A 295 10.48 0.81 -6.22
C GLN A 295 10.68 2.27 -6.66
N MET A 296 11.15 3.14 -5.77
CA MET A 296 11.46 4.53 -6.10
C MET A 296 12.55 4.60 -7.18
N VAL A 297 13.67 3.90 -6.99
CA VAL A 297 14.76 3.89 -7.97
C VAL A 297 14.30 3.30 -9.30
N LYS A 298 13.57 2.18 -9.29
CA LYS A 298 13.02 1.56 -10.50
C LYS A 298 12.07 2.51 -11.25
N THR A 299 11.21 3.21 -10.53
CA THR A 299 10.23 4.12 -11.12
C THR A 299 10.92 5.34 -11.76
N LEU A 300 11.90 5.93 -11.07
CA LEU A 300 12.67 7.05 -11.60
C LEU A 300 13.56 6.62 -12.77
N ASP A 301 14.20 5.46 -12.66
CA ASP A 301 15.04 4.89 -13.71
C ASP A 301 14.23 4.55 -14.98
N PHE A 302 12.98 4.09 -14.83
CA PHE A 302 12.04 3.96 -15.95
C PHE A 302 11.83 5.29 -16.66
N MET A 303 11.68 6.40 -15.92
CA MET A 303 11.59 7.75 -16.49
C MET A 303 12.94 8.28 -17.01
N GLY A 304 14.06 7.57 -16.80
CA GLY A 304 15.40 8.08 -17.14
C GLY A 304 15.94 9.11 -16.15
N LEU A 305 15.44 9.10 -14.91
CA LEU A 305 15.80 10.02 -13.83
C LEU A 305 16.55 9.29 -12.71
N LYS A 306 17.37 10.04 -11.99
CA LYS A 306 17.89 9.65 -10.67
C LYS A 306 17.18 10.44 -9.58
N TYR A 307 17.24 9.98 -8.34
CA TYR A 307 16.63 10.69 -7.21
C TYR A 307 17.18 12.12 -7.07
N LYS A 308 18.49 12.30 -7.32
CA LYS A 308 19.14 13.62 -7.30
C LYS A 308 18.52 14.61 -8.28
N ASP A 309 17.98 14.13 -9.41
CA ASP A 309 17.46 14.98 -10.47
C ASP A 309 16.17 15.68 -10.04
N LEU A 310 15.44 15.07 -9.09
CA LEU A 310 14.21 15.64 -8.55
C LEU A 310 14.43 16.92 -7.75
N TYR A 311 15.62 17.12 -7.15
CA TYR A 311 15.89 18.27 -6.26
C TYR A 311 17.13 19.10 -6.62
N SER A 312 18.01 18.58 -7.47
CA SER A 312 19.28 19.26 -7.79
C SER A 312 19.03 20.52 -8.61
N LYS A 313 19.77 21.60 -8.29
CA LYS A 313 19.68 22.89 -8.99
C LYS A 313 20.62 22.98 -10.21
N THR A 314 21.33 21.91 -10.56
CA THR A 314 22.16 21.89 -11.77
C THR A 314 21.27 21.99 -13.01
N SER A 315 21.73 22.73 -14.03
CA SER A 315 20.96 22.92 -15.27
C SER A 315 20.58 21.60 -15.93
N GLN A 316 21.45 20.58 -15.83
CA GLN A 316 21.16 19.23 -16.29
C GLN A 316 19.97 18.60 -15.56
N SER A 317 19.97 18.60 -14.22
CA SER A 317 18.87 18.00 -13.45
C SER A 317 17.56 18.76 -13.63
N VAL A 318 17.62 20.09 -13.84
CA VAL A 318 16.47 20.93 -14.19
C VAL A 318 15.85 20.47 -15.50
N MET A 319 16.64 20.44 -16.57
CA MET A 319 16.19 20.00 -17.88
C MET A 319 15.66 18.56 -17.86
N MET A 320 16.35 17.65 -17.15
CA MET A 320 15.93 16.26 -17.05
C MET A 320 14.55 16.12 -16.40
N ARG A 321 14.33 16.69 -15.21
CA ARG A 321 13.04 16.52 -14.52
C ARG A 321 11.88 17.22 -15.23
N GLU A 322 12.11 18.37 -15.87
CA GLU A 322 11.07 19.09 -16.61
C GLU A 322 10.62 18.32 -17.85
N THR A 323 11.54 17.55 -18.47
CA THR A 323 11.27 16.81 -19.70
C THR A 323 10.78 15.38 -19.44
N LEU A 324 11.35 14.72 -18.42
CA LEU A 324 11.24 13.28 -18.23
C LEU A 324 10.28 12.87 -17.10
N TYR A 325 10.07 13.72 -16.09
CA TYR A 325 9.17 13.38 -14.99
C TYR A 325 7.71 13.47 -15.44
N LYS A 326 6.99 12.34 -15.39
CA LYS A 326 5.63 12.23 -15.93
C LYS A 326 4.73 11.36 -15.06
N GLU A 327 3.78 11.99 -14.38
CA GLU A 327 2.73 11.32 -13.63
C GLU A 327 1.35 11.90 -13.97
N GLN A 328 0.33 11.05 -13.94
CA GLN A 328 -1.11 11.39 -13.91
C GLN A 328 -1.81 10.77 -12.69
N THR A 329 -1.03 10.22 -11.77
CA THR A 329 -1.43 9.67 -10.47
C THR A 329 -0.34 10.02 -9.44
N ASN A 330 -0.51 9.70 -8.16
CA ASN A 330 0.30 10.26 -7.07
C ASN A 330 1.71 9.62 -6.92
N VAL A 331 2.47 9.47 -8.01
CA VAL A 331 3.80 8.82 -8.03
C VAL A 331 4.78 9.50 -7.06
N LEU A 332 4.82 10.84 -7.04
CA LEU A 332 5.64 11.62 -6.09
C LEU A 332 5.28 11.26 -4.64
N ALA A 333 3.99 11.22 -4.31
CA ALA A 333 3.53 10.94 -2.97
C ALA A 333 3.86 9.50 -2.56
N TYR A 334 3.43 8.53 -3.37
CA TYR A 334 3.50 7.10 -3.05
C TYR A 334 4.93 6.56 -3.02
N TYR A 335 5.77 6.89 -4.00
CA TYR A 335 7.10 6.26 -4.10
C TYR A 335 8.23 7.12 -3.53
N VAL A 336 8.10 8.45 -3.54
CA VAL A 336 9.17 9.35 -3.09
C VAL A 336 8.94 9.83 -1.67
N ILE A 337 7.79 10.46 -1.41
CA ILE A 337 7.53 11.08 -0.11
C ILE A 337 7.27 10.01 0.96
N THR A 338 6.45 9.00 0.69
CA THR A 338 6.26 7.86 1.60
C THR A 338 7.59 7.22 1.97
N LEU A 339 8.50 7.04 1.01
CA LEU A 339 9.82 6.46 1.28
C LEU A 339 10.67 7.34 2.21
N ILE A 340 10.59 8.67 2.11
CA ILE A 340 11.26 9.58 3.05
C ILE A 340 10.73 9.37 4.47
N LEU A 341 9.42 9.14 4.62
CA LEU A 341 8.78 8.82 5.90
C LEU A 341 9.20 7.45 6.40
N MET A 342 9.18 6.41 5.55
CA MET A 342 9.54 5.03 5.89
C MET A 342 11.01 4.89 6.28
N ASN A 343 11.94 5.49 5.52
CA ASN A 343 13.36 5.53 5.88
C ASN A 343 13.60 6.24 7.23
N ASN A 344 12.66 7.08 7.67
CA ASN A 344 12.69 7.75 8.97
C ASN A 344 11.54 7.31 9.90
N TYR A 345 11.00 6.10 9.73
CA TYR A 345 9.74 5.68 10.37
C TYR A 345 9.77 5.86 11.88
N GLN A 346 10.90 5.57 12.55
CA GLN A 346 11.01 5.74 14.00
C GLN A 346 10.85 7.20 14.44
N GLY A 347 11.46 8.12 13.67
CA GLY A 347 11.31 9.55 13.89
C GLY A 347 9.91 10.03 13.55
N PHE A 348 9.30 9.47 12.49
CA PHE A 348 7.97 9.86 12.05
C PHE A 348 6.86 9.33 12.96
N LEU A 349 6.96 8.11 13.48
CA LEU A 349 6.07 7.58 14.53
C LEU A 349 6.13 8.46 15.79
N SER A 350 7.33 8.88 16.19
CA SER A 350 7.49 9.83 17.30
C SER A 350 6.92 11.21 16.96
N TRP A 351 7.03 11.65 15.71
CA TRP A 351 6.44 12.91 15.26
C TRP A 351 4.92 12.84 15.36
N CYS A 352 4.31 11.77 14.82
CA CYS A 352 2.86 11.53 14.87
C CYS A 352 2.36 11.55 16.32
N LYS A 353 3.00 10.79 17.23
CA LYS A 353 2.64 10.77 18.66
C LYS A 353 2.61 12.16 19.32
N ASN A 354 3.43 13.10 18.85
CA ASN A 354 3.56 14.43 19.45
C ASN A 354 2.69 15.51 18.77
N HIS A 355 2.31 15.29 17.50
CA HIS A 355 1.70 16.32 16.65
C HIS A 355 0.23 16.04 16.33
N ASN A 356 -0.14 14.77 16.26
CA ASN A 356 -1.49 14.33 15.95
C ASN A 356 -2.43 14.41 17.16
N LEU A 357 -3.75 14.30 16.92
CA LEU A 357 -4.75 14.25 17.98
C LEU A 357 -4.69 12.94 18.77
N SER A 358 -4.43 11.85 18.05
CA SER A 358 -4.10 10.52 18.53
C SER A 358 -2.99 9.97 17.63
N LEU A 359 -2.52 8.74 17.83
CA LEU A 359 -1.36 8.25 17.07
C LEU A 359 -1.53 8.38 15.54
N LEU A 360 -2.67 7.94 14.98
CA LEU A 360 -2.94 8.00 13.53
C LEU A 360 -3.70 9.26 13.10
N THR A 361 -4.54 9.86 13.96
CA THR A 361 -5.48 10.93 13.53
C THR A 361 -4.79 12.27 13.40
N PHE A 362 -4.54 12.69 12.16
CA PHE A 362 -3.84 13.94 11.86
C PHE A 362 -4.53 15.13 12.53
N LYS A 363 -3.75 15.97 13.20
CA LYS A 363 -4.28 17.21 13.78
C LYS A 363 -4.47 18.23 12.66
N LYS A 364 -5.73 18.47 12.28
CA LYS A 364 -6.11 19.25 11.10
C LYS A 364 -5.95 20.77 11.29
N THR A 365 -4.71 21.23 11.38
CA THR A 365 -4.37 22.66 11.43
C THR A 365 -3.30 23.00 10.41
N THR A 366 -3.30 24.24 9.91
CA THR A 366 -2.27 24.72 8.97
C THR A 366 -0.86 24.64 9.58
N GLY A 367 -0.73 24.90 10.89
CA GLY A 367 0.52 24.72 11.62
C GLY A 367 1.01 23.27 11.65
N ASN A 368 0.11 22.29 11.80
CA ASN A 368 0.51 20.88 11.77
C ASN A 368 0.92 20.41 10.38
N LEU A 369 0.24 20.90 9.34
CA LEU A 369 0.64 20.69 7.94
C LEU A 369 2.04 21.25 7.67
N ASP A 370 2.34 22.45 8.19
CA ASP A 370 3.67 23.05 8.08
C ASP A 370 4.75 22.20 8.77
N GLU A 371 4.50 21.72 9.99
CA GLU A 371 5.41 20.81 10.68
C GLU A 371 5.63 19.49 9.94
N PHE A 372 4.59 18.97 9.28
CA PHE A 372 4.72 17.77 8.44
C PHE A 372 5.60 18.03 7.21
N CYS A 373 5.36 19.15 6.51
CA CYS A 373 6.20 19.62 5.41
C CYS A 373 7.67 19.81 5.84
N LYS A 374 7.92 20.40 7.02
CA LYS A 374 9.26 20.57 7.61
C LYS A 374 9.92 19.22 7.91
N PHE A 375 9.16 18.24 8.41
CA PHE A 375 9.68 16.89 8.63
C PHE A 375 10.23 16.29 7.33
N ILE A 376 9.49 16.40 6.21
CA ILE A 376 9.94 15.93 4.91
C ILE A 376 11.20 16.69 4.46
N GLY A 377 11.17 18.02 4.54
CA GLY A 377 12.30 18.89 4.16
C GLY A 377 13.58 18.66 4.98
N LYS A 378 13.45 18.19 6.23
CA LYS A 378 14.60 17.80 7.07
C LYS A 378 15.20 16.45 6.64
N ASN A 379 14.39 15.54 6.11
CA ASN A 379 14.75 14.13 5.99
C ASN A 379 15.10 13.66 4.56
N TYR A 380 14.67 14.39 3.53
CA TYR A 380 14.84 14.00 2.11
C TYR A 380 16.29 13.83 1.62
N LYS A 381 17.26 14.42 2.33
CA LYS A 381 18.70 14.39 2.01
C LYS A 381 19.58 13.87 3.15
N THR A 382 18.99 13.18 4.12
CA THR A 382 19.78 12.56 5.19
C THR A 382 20.78 11.56 4.58
N LYS A 383 21.93 11.38 5.23
CA LYS A 383 22.95 10.42 4.79
C LYS A 383 22.34 9.02 4.56
N SER A 384 21.51 8.55 5.49
CA SER A 384 20.80 7.26 5.36
C SER A 384 19.94 7.18 4.10
N MET A 385 19.26 8.27 3.73
CA MET A 385 18.47 8.34 2.49
C MET A 385 19.39 8.22 1.28
N LEU A 386 20.40 9.09 1.17
CA LEU A 386 21.26 9.17 -0.01
C LEU A 386 22.09 7.89 -0.22
N ASP A 387 22.66 7.33 0.85
CA ASP A 387 23.45 6.09 0.79
C ASP A 387 22.59 4.91 0.31
N SER A 388 21.35 4.81 0.81
CA SER A 388 20.42 3.74 0.41
C SER A 388 19.94 3.88 -1.04
N VAL A 389 19.68 5.11 -1.49
CA VAL A 389 19.38 5.40 -2.90
C VAL A 389 20.55 5.00 -3.79
N GLU A 390 21.77 5.41 -3.44
CA GLU A 390 22.97 5.09 -4.23
C GLU A 390 23.16 3.57 -4.36
N ASN A 391 22.95 2.83 -3.27
CA ASN A 391 23.02 1.37 -3.28
C ASN A 391 21.98 0.74 -4.20
N MET A 392 20.74 1.25 -4.21
CA MET A 392 19.70 0.78 -5.13
C MET A 392 19.93 1.19 -6.58
N GLU A 393 20.46 2.39 -6.85
CA GLU A 393 20.84 2.80 -8.21
C GLU A 393 21.97 1.92 -8.78
N LYS A 394 22.95 1.56 -7.93
CA LYS A 394 24.01 0.59 -8.30
C LYS A 394 23.45 -0.80 -8.57
N LEU A 395 22.50 -1.26 -7.75
CA LEU A 395 21.81 -2.53 -8.00
C LEU A 395 21.04 -2.50 -9.32
N MET A 396 20.25 -1.46 -9.57
CA MET A 396 19.48 -1.29 -10.81
C MET A 396 20.39 -1.33 -12.04
N THR A 397 21.54 -0.65 -11.98
CA THR A 397 22.54 -0.67 -13.05
C THR A 397 23.09 -2.08 -13.31
N ARG A 398 23.36 -2.86 -12.25
CA ARG A 398 23.83 -4.26 -12.39
C ARG A 398 22.76 -5.14 -13.03
N LEU A 399 21.53 -5.07 -12.54
CA LEU A 399 20.42 -5.88 -13.07
C LEU A 399 20.16 -5.62 -14.56
N LYS A 400 20.28 -4.36 -15.01
CA LYS A 400 20.18 -4.02 -16.43
C LYS A 400 21.30 -4.63 -17.27
N LYS A 401 22.55 -4.60 -16.79
CA LYS A 401 23.69 -5.23 -17.48
C LYS A 401 23.50 -6.74 -17.59
N ASP A 402 23.11 -7.40 -16.50
CA ASP A 402 22.87 -8.83 -16.45
C ASP A 402 21.74 -9.24 -17.42
N ASN A 403 20.66 -8.45 -17.50
CA ASN A 403 19.57 -8.71 -18.45
C ASN A 403 19.99 -8.51 -19.90
N THR A 404 20.85 -7.54 -20.22
CA THR A 404 21.40 -7.37 -21.57
C THR A 404 22.29 -8.55 -21.94
N HIS A 405 23.15 -9.01 -21.04
CA HIS A 405 24.00 -10.19 -21.26
C HIS A 405 23.16 -11.46 -21.44
N LYS A 406 22.15 -11.72 -20.60
CA LYS A 406 21.24 -12.86 -20.76
C LYS A 406 20.46 -12.84 -22.07
N LYS A 407 20.04 -11.65 -22.55
CA LYS A 407 19.38 -11.55 -23.86
C LYS A 407 20.31 -11.91 -25.01
N ILE A 408 21.59 -11.59 -24.91
CA ILE A 408 22.62 -11.94 -25.90
C ILE A 408 22.94 -13.44 -25.81
N GLU A 409 23.16 -13.97 -24.60
CA GLU A 409 23.43 -15.41 -24.38
C GLU A 409 22.26 -16.31 -24.80
N ASN A 410 21.01 -15.92 -24.55
CA ASN A 410 19.83 -16.65 -25.01
C ASN A 410 19.63 -16.61 -26.54
N MET A 411 20.24 -15.64 -27.25
CA MET A 411 20.35 -15.69 -28.72
C MET A 411 21.44 -16.67 -29.17
N GLU A 412 22.38 -17.04 -28.30
CA GLU A 412 23.57 -17.83 -28.64
C GLU A 412 23.54 -19.28 -28.12
N LYS A 413 22.72 -19.65 -27.11
CA LYS A 413 22.52 -21.05 -26.66
C LYS A 413 21.31 -21.23 -25.73
N ILE A 414 20.64 -22.38 -25.87
CA ILE A 414 19.69 -22.95 -24.90
C ILE A 414 20.48 -23.98 -24.08
N GLU A 415 20.66 -23.74 -22.77
CA GLU A 415 20.44 -24.71 -21.67
C GLU A 415 21.12 -24.31 -20.35
N ASN A 416 20.30 -24.41 -19.28
CA ASN A 416 20.60 -24.78 -17.90
C ASN A 416 21.51 -23.86 -17.03
N MET A 417 20.86 -23.00 -16.24
CA MET A 417 21.36 -22.56 -14.94
C MET A 417 20.24 -22.57 -13.90
N GLU A 418 20.50 -23.17 -12.73
CA GLU A 418 19.68 -23.16 -11.51
C GLU A 418 19.59 -21.74 -10.90
N ASN A 419 18.91 -20.84 -11.59
CA ASN A 419 18.68 -19.46 -11.17
C ASN A 419 17.17 -19.17 -11.11
N MET A 420 16.79 -18.18 -10.30
CA MET A 420 15.45 -17.59 -10.29
C MET A 420 14.92 -17.45 -11.73
N ASP A 421 13.71 -17.95 -11.99
CA ASP A 421 13.15 -18.08 -13.33
C ASP A 421 13.17 -16.71 -14.05
N ASN A 422 13.39 -16.69 -15.36
CA ASN A 422 13.35 -15.46 -16.15
C ASN A 422 12.01 -14.71 -15.96
N MET A 423 10.91 -15.45 -15.76
CA MET A 423 9.60 -14.87 -15.42
C MET A 423 9.60 -14.14 -14.07
N ASP A 424 10.32 -14.63 -13.07
CA ASP A 424 10.40 -14.02 -11.74
C ASP A 424 11.19 -12.71 -11.78
N ILE A 425 12.31 -12.67 -12.53
CA ILE A 425 13.08 -11.44 -12.75
C ILE A 425 12.25 -10.41 -13.51
N GLU A 426 11.53 -10.83 -14.56
CA GLU A 426 10.66 -9.93 -15.31
C GLU A 426 9.58 -9.32 -14.41
N TYR A 427 8.92 -10.14 -13.59
CA TYR A 427 7.95 -9.67 -12.61
C TYR A 427 8.58 -8.65 -11.63
N ILE A 428 9.74 -8.95 -11.04
CA ILE A 428 10.45 -8.05 -10.11
C ILE A 428 10.76 -6.70 -10.75
N MET A 429 11.23 -6.73 -12.00
CA MET A 429 11.65 -5.55 -12.75
C MET A 429 10.50 -4.73 -13.32
N LYS A 430 9.29 -5.30 -13.45
CA LYS A 430 8.13 -4.61 -14.03
C LYS A 430 7.04 -4.26 -13.04
N ASN A 431 6.85 -5.01 -11.95
CA ASN A 431 5.74 -4.73 -11.03
C ASN A 431 5.82 -3.32 -10.45
N MET A 432 4.67 -2.72 -10.14
CA MET A 432 4.56 -1.38 -9.53
C MET A 432 3.81 -1.47 -8.20
N ARG A 433 4.02 -2.55 -7.45
CA ARG A 433 3.46 -2.71 -6.11
C ARG A 433 4.07 -1.67 -5.17
N MET A 434 3.29 -1.25 -4.18
CA MET A 434 3.72 -0.27 -3.18
C MET A 434 4.19 -0.96 -1.90
N SER A 435 3.73 -2.18 -1.66
CA SER A 435 4.11 -3.05 -0.55
C SER A 435 4.68 -4.38 -1.05
N ALA A 436 5.77 -4.81 -0.40
CA ALA A 436 6.34 -6.14 -0.59
C ALA A 436 5.58 -7.22 0.18
N ILE A 437 4.80 -6.84 1.19
CA ILE A 437 4.32 -7.74 2.23
C ILE A 437 2.81 -7.91 2.12
N GLU A 438 2.38 -9.15 2.00
CA GLU A 438 0.98 -9.50 1.85
C GLU A 438 0.77 -10.87 2.53
N LEU A 439 -0.26 -10.97 3.36
CA LEU A 439 -0.69 -12.26 3.91
C LEU A 439 -1.23 -13.13 2.78
N GLY A 440 -0.74 -14.36 2.72
CA GLY A 440 -1.20 -15.38 1.77
C GLY A 440 -2.43 -16.13 2.23
#